data_AF-A0A448KDP4-F1
#
_entry.id   AF-A0A448KDP4-F1
#
_cell.length_a   1.000
_cell.length_b   1.000
_cell.length_c   1.000
_cell.angle_alpha   90.00
_cell.angle_beta   90.00
_cell.angle_gamma   90.00
#
_symmetry.space_group_name_H-M   'P 1'
#
loop_
_entity.id
_entity.type
_entity.pdbx_description
1 polymer ?
#
loop_
_entity_poly.entity_id
_entity_poly.type
_entity_poly.pdbx_seq_one_letter_code
_entity_poly.pdbx_strand_id
1 'polypeptide(L)'
;MARDDLIDPRPLAWESWTQIDETTIEVTLTTGPQSCVGVSATVTEDADTVTIDLAEGAIPGADGDCPAMALRTTLRVTLDEPLGDRSVTQAEQR
;
A
#
# COMPACT_ATOMS: atom_id res chain seq x y z
N MET A 1 3.11 9.00 -5.47
CA MET A 1 3.94 8.24 -6.42
C MET A 1 4.42 7.00 -5.71
N ALA A 2 4.15 5.82 -6.26
CA ALA A 2 4.65 4.56 -5.72
C ALA A 2 6.19 4.58 -5.72
N ARG A 3 6.81 3.97 -4.71
CA ARG A 3 8.27 3.83 -4.64
C ARG A 3 8.69 2.58 -5.43
N ASP A 4 9.50 2.75 -6.47
CA ASP A 4 10.11 1.65 -7.22
C ASP A 4 11.56 1.37 -6.77
N ASP A 5 12.06 2.10 -5.77
CA ASP A 5 13.43 2.03 -5.27
C ASP A 5 13.58 1.20 -3.98
N LEU A 6 12.54 0.45 -3.59
CA LEU A 6 12.55 -0.39 -2.40
C LEU A 6 13.59 -1.52 -2.53
N ILE A 7 14.35 -1.73 -1.46
CA ILE A 7 15.33 -2.81 -1.34
C ILE A 7 14.64 -4.02 -0.73
N ASP A 8 14.79 -5.17 -1.39
CA ASP A 8 14.15 -6.45 -1.03
C ASP A 8 12.65 -6.33 -0.73
N PRO A 9 11.84 -5.79 -1.66
CA PRO A 9 10.41 -5.61 -1.46
C PRO A 9 9.73 -6.97 -1.27
N ARG A 10 8.87 -7.06 -0.25
CA ARG A 10 8.09 -8.25 0.07
C ARG A 10 6.60 -7.93 0.08
N PRO A 11 5.74 -8.88 -0.31
CA PRO A 11 4.30 -8.68 -0.28
C PRO A 11 3.81 -8.29 1.12
N LEU A 12 2.94 -7.29 1.20
CA LEU A 12 2.36 -6.75 2.44
C LEU A 12 0.84 -6.84 2.41
N ALA A 13 0.24 -7.41 3.45
CA ALA A 13 -1.21 -7.44 3.60
C ALA A 13 -1.71 -6.12 4.17
N TRP A 14 -2.74 -5.53 3.55
CA TRP A 14 -3.53 -4.49 4.19
C TRP A 14 -4.67 -5.08 5.00
N GLU A 15 -5.19 -4.28 5.93
CA GLU A 15 -6.16 -4.70 6.93
C GLU A 15 -7.58 -4.25 6.58
N SER A 16 -7.70 -3.03 6.06
CA SER A 16 -8.98 -2.44 5.66
C SER A 16 -8.74 -1.31 4.67
N TRP A 17 -9.78 -0.90 3.97
CA TRP A 17 -9.77 0.29 3.12
C TRP A 17 -11.01 1.14 3.39
N THR A 18 -10.93 2.42 3.05
CA THR A 18 -12.08 3.32 3.03
C THR A 18 -12.01 4.22 1.81
N GLN A 19 -13.16 4.52 1.22
CA GLN A 19 -13.25 5.55 0.21
C GLN A 19 -13.20 6.94 0.87
N ILE A 20 -12.41 7.85 0.29
CA ILE A 20 -12.29 9.24 0.74
C ILE A 20 -13.00 10.18 -0.24
N ASP A 21 -12.84 9.93 -1.53
CA ASP A 21 -13.57 10.60 -2.61
C ASP A 21 -13.80 9.63 -3.78
N GLU A 22 -14.35 10.13 -4.89
CA GLU A 22 -14.71 9.30 -6.05
C GLU A 22 -13.52 8.50 -6.59
N THR A 23 -12.30 9.04 -6.55
CA THR A 23 -11.09 8.41 -7.13
C THR A 23 -10.00 8.12 -6.10
N THR A 24 -10.21 8.43 -4.82
CA THR A 24 -9.20 8.26 -3.78
C THR A 24 -9.71 7.38 -2.67
N ILE A 25 -8.90 6.38 -2.33
CA ILE A 25 -9.12 5.50 -1.20
C ILE A 25 -7.93 5.56 -0.25
N GLU A 26 -8.20 5.28 1.01
CA GLU A 26 -7.20 5.08 2.04
C GLU A 26 -7.16 3.61 2.44
N VAL A 27 -5.98 3.02 2.35
CA VAL A 27 -5.71 1.64 2.75
C VAL A 27 -5.02 1.68 4.11
N THR A 28 -5.54 0.95 5.09
CA THR A 28 -4.96 0.79 6.42
C THR A 28 -4.09 -0.45 6.46
N LEU A 29 -2.87 -0.31 6.97
CA LEU A 29 -1.88 -1.37 7.04
C LEU A 29 -1.03 -1.21 8.30
N THR A 30 -0.33 -2.28 8.67
CA THR A 30 0.69 -2.25 9.71
C THR A 30 2.06 -2.52 9.07
N THR A 31 2.99 -1.58 9.25
CA THR A 31 4.33 -1.56 8.61
C THR A 31 5.37 -1.00 9.58
N GLY A 32 6.65 -1.17 9.27
CA GLY A 32 7.72 -0.55 10.04
C GLY A 32 7.73 0.99 10.02
N PRO A 33 8.67 1.62 10.72
CA PRO A 33 8.86 3.07 10.66
C PRO A 33 9.11 3.56 9.24
N GLN A 34 8.41 4.60 8.81
CA GLN A 34 8.56 5.22 7.49
C GLN A 34 9.96 5.78 7.19
N SER A 35 10.77 5.98 8.23
CA SER A 35 12.19 6.35 8.12
C SER A 35 13.09 5.18 7.71
N CYS A 36 12.57 3.95 7.71
CA CYS A 36 13.32 2.72 7.51
C CYS A 36 12.76 1.86 6.38
N VAL A 37 11.42 1.80 6.31
CA VAL A 37 10.71 1.04 5.29
C VAL A 37 9.84 1.96 4.46
N GLY A 38 9.65 1.57 3.20
CA GLY A 38 8.71 2.20 2.30
C GLY A 38 7.70 1.16 1.85
N VAL A 39 6.49 1.65 1.53
CA VAL A 39 5.41 0.83 0.98
C VAL A 39 5.11 1.31 -0.43
N SER A 40 5.09 0.38 -1.38
CA SER A 40 4.60 0.60 -2.74
C SER A 40 3.22 -0.02 -2.88
N ALA A 41 2.36 0.62 -3.68
CA ALA A 41 1.07 0.07 -4.06
C ALA A 41 1.05 -0.15 -5.57
N THR A 42 0.59 -1.32 -5.99
CA THR A 42 0.24 -1.64 -7.36
C THR A 42 -1.28 -1.73 -7.44
N VAL A 43 -1.87 -0.92 -8.33
CA VAL A 43 -3.32 -0.87 -8.54
C VAL A 43 -3.63 -1.48 -9.89
N THR A 44 -4.52 -2.46 -9.90
CA THR A 44 -5.09 -3.02 -11.13
C THR A 44 -6.58 -2.73 -11.12
N GLU A 45 -7.06 -1.99 -12.12
CA GLU A 45 -8.47 -1.61 -12.25
C GLU A 45 -9.12 -2.34 -13.41
N ASP A 46 -10.20 -3.03 -13.09
CA ASP A 46 -11.14 -3.63 -14.02
C ASP A 46 -12.53 -2.99 -13.86
N ALA A 47 -13.46 -3.35 -14.75
CA ALA A 47 -14.81 -2.77 -14.77
C ALA A 47 -15.56 -2.94 -13.43
N ASP A 48 -15.35 -4.06 -12.73
CA ASP A 48 -16.09 -4.42 -11.51
C ASP A 48 -15.20 -4.48 -10.26
N THR A 49 -13.88 -4.40 -10.41
CA THR A 49 -12.94 -4.69 -9.32
C THR A 49 -11.70 -3.79 -9.38
N VAL A 50 -11.27 -3.33 -8.21
CA VAL A 50 -9.99 -2.66 -7.98
C VAL A 50 -9.16 -3.57 -7.10
N THR A 51 -8.03 -4.06 -7.63
CA THR A 51 -7.08 -4.89 -6.87
C THR A 51 -5.92 -4.01 -6.41
N ILE A 52 -5.64 -4.00 -5.11
CA ILE A 52 -4.56 -3.22 -4.52
C ILE A 52 -3.59 -4.17 -3.84
N ASP A 53 -2.42 -4.32 -4.42
CA ASP A 53 -1.33 -5.10 -3.85
C ASP A 53 -0.28 -4.17 -3.27
N LEU A 54 0.14 -4.45 -2.03
CA LEU A 54 1.17 -3.69 -1.36
C LEU A 54 2.47 -4.50 -1.29
N ALA A 55 3.59 -3.80 -1.36
CA ALA A 55 4.88 -4.36 -0.97
C ALA A 55 5.59 -3.43 0.00
N GLU A 56 6.27 -4.00 0.99
CA GLU A 56 7.13 -3.30 1.93
C GLU A 56 8.59 -3.66 1.65
N GLY A 57 9.48 -2.68 1.63
CA GLY A 57 10.92 -2.91 1.54
C GLY A 57 11.71 -1.82 2.26
N ALA A 58 13.00 -2.07 2.46
CA ALA A 58 13.88 -1.07 3.05
C ALA A 58 14.08 0.10 2.08
N ILE A 59 14.20 1.31 2.62
CA ILE A 59 14.41 2.50 1.80
C ILE A 59 15.91 2.72 1.60
N PRO A 60 16.36 3.10 0.39
CA PRO A 60 17.76 3.42 0.18
C PRO A 60 18.23 4.53 1.12
N GLY A 61 19.35 4.30 1.79
CA GLY A 61 19.93 5.28 2.72
C GLY A 61 19.22 5.39 4.08
N ALA A 62 18.37 4.42 4.45
CA ALA A 62 17.98 4.27 5.85
C ALA A 62 19.25 3.98 6.68
N ASP A 63 19.59 4.90 7.58
CA ASP A 63 20.66 4.69 8.54
C ASP A 63 20.29 3.56 9.51
N GLY A 64 21.29 2.83 10.02
CA GLY A 64 21.09 1.57 10.75
C GLY A 64 20.32 1.61 12.07
N ASP A 65 19.76 2.76 12.47
CA ASP A 65 18.89 2.90 13.64
C ASP A 65 17.42 2.72 13.23
N CYS A 66 17.09 1.47 12.89
CA CYS A 66 15.72 1.07 12.56
C CYS A 66 15.08 0.35 13.73
N PRO A 67 14.23 1.03 14.52
CA PRO A 67 13.63 0.42 15.69
C PRO A 67 12.66 -0.68 15.27
N ALA A 68 12.72 -1.80 15.99
CA ALA A 68 11.82 -2.94 15.80
C ALA A 68 10.43 -2.62 16.36
N MET A 69 9.64 -1.86 15.61
CA MET A 69 8.26 -1.50 15.94
C MET A 69 7.36 -1.61 14.72
N ALA A 70 6.10 -1.94 14.97
CA ALA A 70 5.05 -1.99 13.96
C ALA A 70 4.09 -0.82 14.17
N LEU A 71 3.86 -0.05 13.12
CA LEU A 71 3.03 1.14 13.12
C LEU A 71 1.82 0.90 12.22
N ARG A 72 0.63 1.12 12.78
CA ARG A 72 -0.59 1.21 11.99
C ARG A 72 -0.60 2.55 11.26
N THR A 73 -0.69 2.51 9.93
CA THR A 73 -0.67 3.70 9.08
C THR A 73 -1.74 3.59 7.98
N THR A 74 -2.01 4.70 7.32
CA THR A 74 -2.84 4.76 6.12
C THR A 74 -2.02 5.18 4.90
N LEU A 75 -2.28 4.53 3.77
CA LEU A 75 -1.73 4.86 2.46
C LEU A 75 -2.85 5.35 1.56
N ARG A 76 -2.68 6.54 0.97
CA ARG A 76 -3.60 7.04 -0.06
C ARG A 76 -3.26 6.42 -1.40
N VAL A 77 -4.28 5.87 -2.05
CA VAL A 77 -4.23 5.31 -3.38
C VAL A 77 -5.20 6.10 -4.26
N THR A 78 -4.69 6.64 -5.36
CA THR A 78 -5.49 7.31 -6.38
C THR A 78 -5.77 6.33 -7.49
N LEU A 79 -7.03 6.23 -7.87
CA LEU A 79 -7.58 5.41 -8.93
C LEU A 79 -7.63 6.23 -10.25
N ASP A 80 -7.55 5.53 -11.37
CA ASP A 80 -7.70 6.10 -12.71
C ASP A 80 -9.16 6.44 -13.03
N GLU A 81 -10.12 5.67 -12.48
CA GLU A 81 -11.56 5.88 -12.64
C GLU A 81 -12.29 5.96 -11.29
N PRO A 82 -13.50 6.56 -11.23
CA PRO A 82 -14.29 6.59 -10.00
C PRO A 82 -14.57 5.18 -9.44
N LEU A 83 -14.50 5.00 -8.12
CA LEU A 83 -14.71 3.69 -7.48
C LEU A 83 -16.11 3.14 -7.78
N GLY A 84 -17.16 3.95 -7.63
CA GLY A 84 -18.54 3.52 -7.87
C GLY A 84 -18.92 2.29 -7.05
N ASP A 85 -19.51 1.29 -7.71
CA ASP A 85 -19.91 0.02 -7.11
C ASP A 85 -18.81 -1.07 -7.20
N ARG A 86 -17.59 -0.72 -7.61
CA ARG A 86 -16.50 -1.68 -7.79
C ARG A 86 -16.05 -2.26 -6.45
N SER A 87 -15.75 -3.55 -6.45
CA SER A 87 -15.21 -4.22 -5.27
C SER A 87 -13.72 -3.92 -5.12
N VAL A 88 -13.28 -3.61 -3.91
CA VAL A 88 -11.85 -3.43 -3.61
C VAL A 88 -11.30 -4.68 -2.94
N THR A 89 -10.25 -5.25 -3.52
CA THR A 89 -9.66 -6.53 -3.09
C THR A 89 -8.13 -6.50 -3.10
N GLN A 90 -7.51 -7.48 -2.45
CA GLN A 90 -6.08 -7.76 -2.52
C GLN A 90 -5.90 -9.14 -3.14
N ALA A 91 -4.86 -9.34 -3.95
CA ALA A 91 -4.52 -10.68 -4.40
C ALA A 91 -4.11 -11.56 -3.20
N GLU A 92 -4.49 -12.84 -3.21
CA GLU A 92 -4.03 -13.78 -2.19
C GLU A 92 -2.49 -13.89 -2.24
N GLN A 93 -1.85 -13.59 -1.11
CA GLN A 93 -0.39 -13.67 -0.97
C GLN A 93 -0.01 -15.11 -0.65
N ARG A 94 0.46 -15.88 -1.65
CA ARG A 94 0.97 -17.24 -1.46
C ARG A 94 2.48 -17.29 -1.24
#